data_AF-A0A4V1XAU5-F1
#
_entry.id   AF-A0A4V1XAU5-F1
#
_cell.length_a   1.000
_cell.length_b   1.000
_cell.length_c   1.000
_cell.angle_alpha   90.00
_cell.angle_beta   90.00
_cell.angle_gamma   90.00
#
_symmetry.space_group_name_H-M   'P 1'
#
loop_
_entity.id
_entity.type
_entity.pdbx_description
1 polymer ?
#
loop_
_entity_poly.entity_id
_entity_poly.type
_entity_poly.pdbx_seq_one_letter_code
_entity_poly.pdbx_strand_id
1 'polypeptide(L)'
;MATDTARNNQGDVYSTTGQIRYLDRLELYHREKPYEVTFLPVNVATPGARRSNFSLNYWEVKLHDFSTCRDAFSTDVQGFELDTFPTSLSTLELKDLTTVELRYHAEAMDYLRQKYGAWKVFIFDTTIREAEKQRPSSSLLLKNKQVLGPSTDCHVDQSPGSVRRRIQQNFPDDAEELLRHRIRVIKSAPLNIHH
;
A
#
# COMPACT_ATOMS: atom_id res chain seq x y z
N MET A 1 -6.53 -12.24 46.83
CA MET A 1 -7.04 -12.33 45.45
C MET A 1 -7.46 -10.93 45.04
N ALA A 2 -6.54 -10.18 44.41
CA ALA A 2 -6.79 -8.83 43.92
C ALA A 2 -7.19 -8.94 42.45
N THR A 3 -8.34 -8.40 42.10
CA THR A 3 -8.89 -8.37 40.75
C THR A 3 -8.12 -7.35 39.90
N ASP A 4 -7.43 -7.86 38.88
CA ASP A 4 -6.74 -7.10 37.84
C ASP A 4 -7.77 -6.55 36.85
N THR A 5 -8.35 -5.39 37.17
CA THR A 5 -9.38 -4.71 36.34
C THR A 5 -8.88 -3.37 35.80
N ALA A 6 -7.56 -3.18 35.69
CA ALA A 6 -6.97 -1.88 35.35
C ALA A 6 -6.08 -1.92 34.10
N ARG A 7 -6.50 -2.59 33.01
CA ARG A 7 -5.76 -2.58 31.73
C ARG A 7 -6.49 -2.08 30.48
N ASN A 8 -7.76 -1.66 30.54
CA ASN A 8 -8.54 -1.50 29.30
C ASN A 8 -9.20 -0.14 29.02
N ASN A 9 -8.79 0.97 29.65
CA ASN A 9 -9.45 2.27 29.44
C ASN A 9 -8.61 3.35 28.72
N GLN A 10 -7.39 3.07 28.28
CA GLN A 10 -6.56 4.08 27.59
C GLN A 10 -6.72 4.08 26.06
N GLY A 11 -7.19 2.98 25.45
CA GLY A 11 -7.33 2.84 23.99
C GLY A 11 -8.49 3.63 23.36
N ASP A 12 -9.41 4.16 24.17
CA ASP A 12 -10.60 4.89 23.69
C ASP A 12 -10.35 6.40 23.54
N VAL A 13 -9.37 6.97 24.25
CA VAL A 13 -9.08 8.41 24.26
C VAL A 13 -8.53 8.91 22.92
N TYR A 14 -7.91 8.02 22.13
CA TYR A 14 -7.39 8.33 20.79
C TYR A 14 -8.04 7.43 19.74
N SER A 15 -9.36 7.29 19.81
CA SER A 15 -10.14 6.58 18.80
C SER A 15 -11.24 7.45 18.24
N THR A 16 -11.56 7.23 16.96
CA THR A 16 -12.70 7.85 16.29
C THR A 16 -13.45 6.80 15.49
N THR A 17 -14.61 7.16 14.98
CA THR A 17 -15.38 6.32 14.09
C THR A 17 -15.32 6.91 12.68
N GLY A 18 -15.04 6.06 11.70
CA GLY A 18 -14.99 6.43 10.29
C GLY A 18 -15.86 5.52 9.45
N GLN A 19 -16.15 5.95 8.23
CA GLN A 19 -16.80 5.11 7.23
C GLN A 19 -15.79 4.70 6.17
N ILE A 20 -15.61 3.40 5.98
CA ILE A 20 -14.77 2.83 4.92
C ILE A 20 -15.67 2.02 3.98
N ARG A 21 -15.44 2.14 2.68
CA ARG A 21 -16.15 1.33 1.70
C ARG A 21 -15.47 -0.02 1.49
N TYR A 22 -16.25 -1.10 1.53
CA TYR A 22 -15.81 -2.46 1.28
C TYR A 22 -16.56 -3.06 0.10
N LEU A 23 -15.90 -3.98 -0.60
CA LEU A 23 -16.48 -4.76 -1.69
C LEU A 23 -17.60 -5.67 -1.18
N ASP A 24 -18.77 -5.58 -1.80
CA ASP A 24 -19.91 -6.46 -1.49
C ASP A 24 -19.64 -7.89 -1.89
N ARG A 25 -20.13 -8.86 -1.11
CA ARG A 25 -20.06 -10.28 -1.48
C ARG A 25 -21.26 -10.66 -2.35
N LEU A 26 -21.19 -10.33 -3.63
CA LEU A 26 -22.25 -10.66 -4.59
C LEU A 26 -22.09 -12.11 -5.10
N GLU A 27 -23.20 -12.83 -5.26
CA GLU A 27 -23.25 -14.16 -5.88
C GLU A 27 -22.62 -14.20 -7.29
N LEU A 28 -22.69 -13.07 -8.00
CA LEU A 28 -22.05 -12.87 -9.30
C LEU A 28 -20.56 -13.25 -9.27
N TYR A 29 -19.87 -13.00 -8.15
CA TYR A 29 -18.42 -13.17 -8.05
C TYR A 29 -17.95 -14.62 -8.06
N HIS A 30 -18.87 -15.57 -7.85
CA HIS A 30 -18.59 -16.99 -8.05
C HIS A 30 -18.44 -17.35 -9.53
N ARG A 31 -18.96 -16.52 -10.44
CA ARG A 31 -18.96 -16.76 -11.89
C ARG A 31 -18.16 -15.72 -12.66
N GLU A 32 -18.03 -14.51 -12.13
CA GLU A 32 -17.40 -13.37 -12.81
C GLU A 32 -16.58 -12.53 -11.84
N LYS A 33 -15.29 -12.31 -12.12
CA LYS A 33 -14.43 -11.51 -11.23
C LYS A 33 -14.87 -10.04 -11.20
N PRO A 34 -14.83 -9.38 -10.03
CA PRO A 34 -14.94 -7.92 -9.93
C PRO A 34 -13.97 -7.21 -10.87
N TYR A 35 -14.43 -6.19 -11.59
CA TYR A 35 -13.61 -5.36 -12.46
C TYR A 35 -14.05 -3.90 -12.49
N GLU A 36 -13.09 -3.01 -12.76
CA GLU A 36 -13.33 -1.63 -13.20
C GLU A 36 -12.63 -1.40 -14.54
N VAL A 37 -13.30 -0.73 -15.46
CA VAL A 37 -12.71 -0.17 -16.67
C VAL A 37 -12.37 1.29 -16.41
N THR A 38 -11.07 1.59 -16.34
CA THR A 38 -10.55 2.93 -16.06
C THR A 38 -10.14 3.69 -17.33
N PHE A 39 -10.13 3.02 -18.49
CA PHE A 39 -9.85 3.64 -19.79
C PHE A 39 -11.11 4.26 -20.40
N LEU A 40 -11.01 5.51 -20.84
CA LEU A 40 -12.08 6.23 -21.52
C LEU A 40 -11.88 6.29 -23.05
N PRO A 41 -12.97 6.25 -23.84
CA PRO A 41 -14.36 6.12 -23.41
C PRO A 41 -14.76 4.66 -23.16
N VAL A 42 -15.49 4.39 -22.08
CA VAL A 42 -16.22 3.13 -21.96
C VAL A 42 -17.45 3.26 -22.86
N ASN A 43 -17.48 2.52 -23.98
CA ASN A 43 -18.65 2.52 -24.85
C ASN A 43 -19.80 1.72 -24.21
N VAL A 44 -20.46 2.35 -23.23
CA VAL A 44 -21.65 1.81 -22.54
C VAL A 44 -22.90 1.79 -23.43
N ALA A 45 -22.81 2.27 -24.67
CA ALA A 45 -23.92 2.17 -25.64
C ALA A 45 -24.05 0.75 -26.23
N THR A 46 -23.02 -0.11 -26.06
CA THR A 46 -23.14 -1.53 -26.41
C THR A 46 -24.00 -2.25 -25.35
N PRO A 47 -25.07 -2.97 -25.73
CA PRO A 47 -25.88 -3.71 -24.77
C PRO A 47 -25.04 -4.64 -23.90
N GLY A 48 -25.15 -4.48 -22.57
CA GLY A 48 -24.38 -5.26 -21.59
C GLY A 48 -23.00 -4.70 -21.24
N ALA A 49 -22.51 -3.66 -21.93
CA ALA A 49 -21.28 -2.98 -21.55
C ALA A 49 -21.51 -2.14 -20.29
N ARG A 50 -20.68 -2.37 -19.28
CA ARG A 50 -20.69 -1.65 -18.00
C ARG A 50 -19.27 -1.30 -17.60
N ARG A 51 -19.10 -0.14 -16.96
CA ARG A 51 -17.80 0.34 -16.47
C ARG A 51 -17.24 -0.53 -15.36
N SER A 52 -18.10 -1.08 -14.51
CA SER A 52 -17.74 -2.04 -13.47
C SER A 52 -18.87 -3.04 -13.27
N ASN A 53 -18.56 -4.17 -12.64
CA ASN A 53 -19.53 -5.17 -12.20
C ASN A 53 -19.57 -5.33 -10.67
N PHE A 54 -18.88 -4.46 -9.93
CA PHE A 54 -18.81 -4.52 -8.48
C PHE A 54 -19.64 -3.43 -7.79
N SER A 55 -20.02 -3.72 -6.56
CA SER A 55 -20.65 -2.79 -5.63
C SER A 55 -19.76 -2.60 -4.39
N LEU A 56 -19.78 -1.39 -3.83
CA LEU A 56 -19.07 -1.01 -2.63
C LEU A 56 -20.07 -0.46 -1.60
N ASN A 57 -19.99 -0.93 -0.36
CA ASN A 57 -20.84 -0.46 0.73
C ASN A 57 -20.02 0.12 1.86
N TYR A 58 -20.57 1.15 2.52
CA TYR A 58 -19.96 1.76 3.69
C TYR A 58 -20.12 0.87 4.91
N TRP A 59 -19.03 0.73 5.65
CA TRP A 59 -19.00 0.10 6.95
C TRP A 59 -18.44 1.10 7.95
N GLU A 60 -19.13 1.21 9.08
CA GLU A 60 -18.65 1.95 10.23
C GLU A 60 -17.50 1.16 10.86
N VAL A 61 -16.34 1.82 11.00
CA VAL A 61 -15.14 1.21 11.57
C VAL A 61 -14.62 2.09 12.69
N LYS A 62 -14.18 1.44 13.77
CA LYS A 62 -13.43 2.10 14.82
C LYS A 62 -11.98 2.27 14.38
N LEU A 63 -11.52 3.51 14.37
CA LEU A 63 -10.16 3.91 14.01
C LEU A 63 -9.43 4.28 15.29
N HIS A 64 -8.20 3.78 15.44
CA HIS A 64 -7.34 4.08 16.57
C HIS A 64 -6.11 4.84 16.09
N ASP A 65 -5.70 5.85 16.85
CA ASP A 65 -4.40 6.50 16.64
C ASP A 65 -3.29 5.53 17.05
N PHE A 66 -2.54 5.06 16.05
CA PHE A 66 -1.42 4.14 16.26
C PHE A 66 -0.22 4.82 16.94
N SER A 67 -0.18 6.16 17.03
CA SER A 67 0.96 6.91 17.58
C SER A 67 1.26 6.56 19.03
N THR A 68 0.26 6.05 19.75
CA THR A 68 0.31 5.65 21.17
C THR A 68 0.78 4.20 21.40
N CYS A 69 0.88 3.38 20.34
CA CYS A 69 1.19 1.95 20.43
C CYS A 69 2.11 1.48 19.30
N ARG A 70 3.10 2.31 18.93
CA ARG A 70 3.99 2.08 17.77
C ARG A 70 4.65 0.71 17.75
N ASP A 71 5.10 0.23 18.92
CA ASP A 71 5.85 -1.03 19.05
C ASP A 71 4.93 -2.27 19.15
N ALA A 72 3.61 -2.09 19.10
CA ALA A 72 2.65 -3.18 19.27
C ALA A 72 2.33 -3.93 17.96
N PHE A 73 2.80 -3.43 16.81
CA PHE A 73 2.44 -3.95 15.50
C PHE A 73 3.63 -4.61 14.80
N SER A 74 3.36 -5.71 14.12
CA SER A 74 4.35 -6.34 13.23
C SER A 74 3.72 -6.67 11.88
N THR A 75 4.57 -6.67 10.86
CA THR A 75 4.17 -7.04 9.49
C THR A 75 3.63 -8.48 9.38
N ASP A 76 4.06 -9.41 10.22
CA ASP A 76 3.61 -10.80 10.17
C ASP A 76 2.26 -11.05 10.89
N VAL A 77 1.82 -10.16 11.79
CA VAL A 77 0.55 -10.31 12.52
C VAL A 77 -0.52 -9.34 12.02
N GLN A 78 -0.22 -8.03 11.96
CA GLN A 78 -1.18 -7.00 11.56
C GLN A 78 -1.03 -6.55 10.11
N GLY A 79 0.03 -6.98 9.41
CA GLY A 79 0.29 -6.58 8.02
C GLY A 79 0.93 -5.20 7.88
N PHE A 80 1.24 -4.52 8.98
CA PHE A 80 1.98 -3.27 9.01
C PHE A 80 2.81 -3.18 10.29
N GLU A 81 3.82 -2.32 10.27
CA GLU A 81 4.62 -1.98 11.45
C GLU A 81 5.14 -0.56 11.30
N LEU A 82 5.54 0.03 12.43
CA LEU A 82 6.31 1.26 12.44
C LEU A 82 7.73 0.93 12.79
N ASP A 83 8.66 1.50 12.05
CA ASP A 83 10.08 1.36 12.35
C ASP A 83 10.84 2.64 12.07
N THR A 84 11.94 2.80 12.79
CA THR A 84 12.92 3.86 12.55
C THR A 84 13.88 3.40 11.47
N PHE A 85 13.78 4.01 10.30
CA PHE A 85 14.71 3.78 9.21
C PHE A 85 15.84 4.81 9.24
N PRO A 86 17.09 4.41 9.52
CA PRO A 86 18.22 5.33 9.47
C PRO A 86 18.59 5.60 8.02
N THR A 87 18.49 6.85 7.59
CA THR A 87 18.94 7.30 6.26
C THR A 87 19.99 8.40 6.39
N SER A 88 20.96 8.42 5.48
CA SER A 88 21.93 9.52 5.38
C SER A 88 21.38 10.74 4.65
N LEU A 89 20.19 10.63 4.05
CA LEU A 89 19.56 11.67 3.24
C LEU A 89 18.74 12.63 4.08
N SER A 90 18.84 13.91 3.76
CA SER A 90 17.93 14.94 4.27
C SER A 90 16.54 14.83 3.65
N THR A 91 15.54 15.41 4.31
CA THR A 91 14.16 15.51 3.79
C THR A 91 14.08 16.22 2.43
N LEU A 92 15.05 17.07 2.10
CA LEU A 92 15.12 17.73 0.78
C LEU A 92 15.65 16.78 -0.29
N GLU A 93 16.69 16.00 0.01
CA GLU A 93 17.23 14.98 -0.89
C GLU A 93 16.21 13.87 -1.18
N LEU A 94 15.36 13.52 -0.20
CA LEU A 94 14.26 12.56 -0.40
C LEU A 94 13.17 13.03 -1.38
N LYS A 95 13.20 14.28 -1.82
CA LYS A 95 12.32 14.82 -2.86
C LYS A 95 12.93 14.75 -4.27
N ASP A 96 14.20 14.37 -4.40
CA ASP A 96 14.87 14.21 -5.68
C ASP A 96 14.88 12.74 -6.10
N LEU A 97 14.18 12.42 -7.18
CA LEU A 97 14.02 11.02 -7.63
C LEU A 97 15.35 10.36 -7.95
N THR A 98 16.27 11.09 -8.58
CA THR A 98 17.61 10.58 -8.91
C THR A 98 18.38 10.19 -7.65
N THR A 99 18.36 11.05 -6.63
CA THR A 99 19.00 10.79 -5.34
C THR A 99 18.35 9.62 -4.61
N VAL A 100 17.03 9.51 -4.66
CA VAL A 100 16.29 8.37 -4.10
C VAL A 100 16.69 7.06 -4.79
N GLU A 101 16.71 7.03 -6.12
CA GLU A 101 17.05 5.82 -6.88
C GLU A 101 18.50 5.39 -6.71
N LEU A 102 19.44 6.34 -6.58
CA LEU A 102 20.87 6.04 -6.47
C LEU A 102 21.33 5.75 -5.03
N ARG A 103 20.75 6.41 -4.03
CA ARG A 103 21.21 6.32 -2.63
C ARG A 103 20.18 5.67 -1.72
N TYR A 104 18.96 6.21 -1.69
CA TYR A 104 17.93 5.72 -0.76
C TYR A 104 17.55 4.26 -1.04
N HIS A 105 17.48 3.86 -2.32
CA HIS A 105 17.19 2.48 -2.68
C HIS A 105 18.23 1.50 -2.13
N ALA A 106 19.52 1.86 -2.17
CA ALA A 106 20.58 1.02 -1.62
C ALA A 106 20.41 0.87 -0.09
N GLU A 107 20.25 1.99 0.63
CA GLU A 107 20.02 1.98 2.07
C GLU A 107 18.77 1.15 2.45
N ALA A 108 17.67 1.32 1.72
CA ALA A 108 16.42 0.62 1.96
C ALA A 108 16.51 -0.89 1.66
N MET A 109 17.16 -1.27 0.56
CA MET A 109 17.35 -2.67 0.21
C MET A 109 18.20 -3.39 1.26
N ASP A 110 19.31 -2.80 1.70
CA ASP A 110 20.20 -3.39 2.70
C ASP A 110 19.50 -3.53 4.05
N TYR A 111 18.74 -2.52 4.46
CA TYR A 111 17.95 -2.56 5.68
C TYR A 111 16.87 -3.65 5.63
N LEU A 112 16.07 -3.72 4.57
CA LEU A 112 15.03 -4.73 4.41
C LEU A 112 15.62 -6.15 4.32
N ARG A 113 16.79 -6.28 3.67
CA ARG A 113 17.53 -7.54 3.58
C ARG A 113 17.91 -8.04 4.97
N GLN A 114 18.49 -7.17 5.80
CA GLN A 114 18.90 -7.52 7.17
C GLN A 114 17.69 -7.80 8.06
N LYS A 115 16.68 -6.93 8.02
CA LYS A 115 15.49 -7.02 8.87
C LYS A 115 14.71 -8.31 8.66
N TYR A 116 14.47 -8.69 7.41
CA TYR A 116 13.65 -9.87 7.09
C TYR A 116 14.48 -11.11 6.69
N GLY A 117 15.81 -11.04 6.77
CA GLY A 117 16.69 -12.12 6.31
C GLY A 117 16.49 -12.46 4.83
N ALA A 118 16.15 -11.47 4.00
CA ALA A 118 15.82 -11.71 2.61
C ALA A 118 17.08 -12.03 1.79
N TRP A 119 17.02 -13.05 0.94
CA TRP A 119 18.12 -13.36 0.03
C TRP A 119 18.24 -12.35 -1.13
N LYS A 120 17.11 -11.80 -1.58
CA LYS A 120 17.01 -10.79 -2.65
C LYS A 120 15.95 -9.76 -2.28
N VAL A 121 16.27 -8.48 -2.48
CA VAL A 121 15.35 -7.35 -2.33
C VAL A 121 15.37 -6.57 -3.64
N PHE A 122 14.20 -6.11 -4.09
CA PHE A 122 14.07 -5.35 -5.33
C PHE A 122 12.97 -4.29 -5.17
N ILE A 123 13.33 -3.04 -5.50
CA ILE A 123 12.40 -1.92 -5.52
C ILE A 123 11.90 -1.77 -6.95
N PHE A 124 10.59 -1.93 -7.15
CA PHE A 124 9.98 -1.94 -8.49
C PHE A 124 9.09 -0.73 -8.77
N ASP A 125 8.81 0.09 -7.76
CA ASP A 125 7.97 1.27 -7.87
C ASP A 125 8.40 2.28 -6.80
N THR A 126 8.70 3.49 -7.25
CA THR A 126 9.09 4.61 -6.41
C THR A 126 8.31 5.83 -6.87
N THR A 127 7.52 6.39 -5.96
CA THR A 127 6.70 7.57 -6.23
C THR A 127 7.01 8.64 -5.18
N ILE A 128 7.49 9.81 -5.64
CA ILE A 128 7.63 11.00 -4.79
C ILE A 128 6.34 11.81 -4.89
N ARG A 129 5.61 11.93 -3.77
CA ARG A 129 4.38 12.73 -3.70
C ARG A 129 4.72 14.13 -3.18
N GLU A 130 4.78 15.11 -4.07
CA GLU A 130 4.88 16.51 -3.68
C GLU A 130 3.46 17.09 -3.52
N ALA A 131 3.02 17.31 -2.27
CA ALA A 131 1.70 17.90 -1.99
C ALA A 131 1.55 19.33 -2.56
N GLU A 132 2.66 20.03 -2.82
CA GLU A 132 2.67 21.43 -3.27
C GLU A 132 3.12 21.65 -4.72
N LYS A 133 3.87 20.73 -5.35
CA LYS A 133 4.30 20.93 -6.75
C LYS A 133 3.29 20.35 -7.71
N GLN A 134 2.34 21.19 -8.06
CA GLN A 134 1.49 21.07 -9.24
C GLN A 134 2.33 21.14 -10.53
N ARG A 135 3.12 20.10 -10.85
CA ARG A 135 3.76 19.96 -12.17
C ARG A 135 3.49 18.58 -12.77
N PRO A 136 3.07 18.51 -14.05
CA PRO A 136 2.65 17.25 -14.67
C PRO A 136 3.84 16.52 -15.27
N SER A 137 4.52 15.69 -14.48
CA SER A 137 5.37 14.58 -14.96
C SER A 137 5.80 13.82 -13.71
N SER A 138 5.60 12.52 -13.53
CA SER A 138 5.37 11.41 -14.44
C SER A 138 4.75 10.27 -13.62
N SER A 139 4.06 9.37 -14.31
CA SER A 139 3.52 8.07 -13.81
C SER A 139 2.49 8.10 -12.67
N LEU A 140 1.32 8.65 -12.97
CA LEU A 140 -0.01 8.00 -12.82
C LEU A 140 -1.05 8.95 -13.44
N LEU A 141 -0.83 9.32 -14.70
CA LEU A 141 -1.77 10.15 -15.46
C LEU A 141 -2.87 9.24 -16.02
N LEU A 142 -3.93 9.01 -15.24
CA LEU A 142 -5.26 9.02 -15.86
C LEU A 142 -5.39 10.39 -16.52
N LYS A 143 -5.76 10.42 -17.81
CA LYS A 143 -5.65 11.52 -18.80
C LYS A 143 -6.06 12.96 -18.39
N ASN A 144 -6.51 13.18 -17.15
CA ASN A 144 -7.19 14.40 -16.73
C ASN A 144 -6.45 15.24 -15.68
N LYS A 145 -5.13 15.02 -15.45
CA LYS A 145 -4.33 15.83 -14.50
C LYS A 145 -4.91 15.93 -13.08
N GLN A 146 -5.79 15.01 -12.70
CA GLN A 146 -6.40 15.03 -11.39
C GLN A 146 -5.49 14.28 -10.43
N VAL A 147 -4.92 15.00 -9.47
CA VAL A 147 -4.26 14.38 -8.32
C VAL A 147 -5.33 13.52 -7.64
N LEU A 148 -5.19 12.20 -7.70
CA LEU A 148 -6.07 11.30 -7.00
C LEU A 148 -5.87 11.56 -5.50
N GLY A 149 -6.95 11.98 -4.83
CA GLY A 149 -6.97 12.03 -3.37
C GLY A 149 -6.71 10.63 -2.77
N PRO A 150 -6.51 10.56 -1.44
CA PRO A 150 -6.43 9.26 -0.79
C PRO A 150 -7.64 8.40 -1.16
N SER A 151 -7.39 7.13 -1.50
CA SER A 151 -8.49 6.19 -1.77
C SER A 151 -9.34 6.03 -0.51
N THR A 152 -10.64 6.21 -0.64
CA THR A 152 -11.62 5.97 0.43
C THR A 152 -12.15 4.54 0.44
N ASP A 153 -11.65 3.72 -0.48
CA ASP A 153 -12.04 2.34 -0.68
C ASP A 153 -11.01 1.40 -0.09
N CYS A 154 -11.47 0.40 0.67
CA CYS A 154 -10.62 -0.68 1.08
C CYS A 154 -10.12 -1.43 -0.16
N HIS A 155 -8.80 -1.48 -0.33
CA HIS A 155 -8.15 -2.11 -1.47
C HIS A 155 -6.87 -2.80 -1.02
N VAL A 156 -6.43 -3.77 -1.83
CA VAL A 156 -5.08 -4.32 -1.76
C VAL A 156 -4.38 -3.98 -3.07
N ASP A 157 -3.18 -3.41 -2.99
CA ASP A 157 -2.45 -2.96 -4.18
C ASP A 157 -1.95 -4.14 -5.02
N GLN A 158 -1.66 -5.27 -4.37
CA GLN A 158 -1.03 -6.43 -4.99
C GLN A 158 -1.78 -7.71 -4.65
N SER A 159 -1.95 -8.57 -5.67
CA SER A 159 -2.48 -9.92 -5.54
C SER A 159 -1.37 -10.94 -5.79
N PRO A 160 -1.49 -12.19 -5.34
CA PRO A 160 -0.50 -13.22 -5.64
C PRO A 160 -0.19 -13.36 -7.14
N GLY A 161 -1.21 -13.20 -7.99
CA GLY A 161 -1.03 -13.23 -9.45
C GLY A 161 -0.26 -12.03 -9.99
N SER A 162 -0.52 -10.81 -9.50
CA SER A 162 0.22 -9.62 -9.94
C SER A 162 1.69 -9.67 -9.51
N VAL A 163 1.96 -10.19 -8.30
CA VAL A 163 3.32 -10.39 -7.81
C VAL A 163 4.09 -11.41 -8.64
N ARG A 164 3.49 -12.56 -8.96
CA ARG A 164 4.10 -13.58 -9.84
C ARG A 164 4.45 -13.00 -11.21
N ARG A 165 3.51 -12.29 -11.83
CA ARG A 165 3.73 -11.64 -13.13
C ARG A 165 4.87 -10.62 -13.06
N ARG A 166 4.94 -9.84 -12.00
CA ARG A 166 5.99 -8.84 -11.80
C ARG A 166 7.37 -9.49 -11.70
N ILE A 167 7.49 -10.61 -10.97
CA ILE A 167 8.75 -11.37 -10.89
C ILE A 167 9.16 -11.85 -12.28
N GLN A 168 8.24 -12.46 -13.03
CA GLN A 168 8.50 -12.92 -14.41
C GLN A 168 8.94 -11.79 -15.35
N GLN A 169 8.39 -10.59 -15.17
CA GLN A 169 8.72 -9.43 -16.01
C GLN A 169 10.07 -8.80 -15.66
N ASN A 170 10.43 -8.71 -14.37
CA ASN A 170 11.65 -8.04 -13.92
C ASN A 170 12.85 -9.00 -13.82
N PHE A 171 12.60 -10.29 -13.70
CA PHE A 171 13.61 -11.32 -13.53
C PHE A 171 13.31 -12.53 -14.43
N PRO A 172 13.21 -12.37 -15.75
CA PRO A 172 12.80 -13.47 -16.64
C PRO A 172 13.68 -14.72 -16.50
N ASP A 173 14.99 -14.54 -16.29
CA ASP A 173 15.96 -15.63 -16.19
C ASP A 173 15.97 -16.30 -14.80
N ASP A 174 15.69 -15.54 -13.72
CA ASP A 174 15.67 -16.05 -12.35
C ASP A 174 14.25 -16.40 -11.86
N ALA A 175 13.21 -16.18 -12.68
CA ALA A 175 11.81 -16.18 -12.23
C ALA A 175 11.41 -17.50 -11.59
N GLU A 176 11.79 -18.62 -12.20
CA GLU A 176 11.44 -19.95 -11.69
C GLU A 176 12.03 -20.17 -10.30
N GLU A 177 13.29 -19.81 -10.10
CA GLU A 177 13.97 -19.97 -8.81
C GLU A 177 13.37 -19.03 -7.76
N LEU A 178 13.17 -17.75 -8.08
CA LEU A 178 12.56 -16.78 -7.17
C LEU A 178 11.16 -17.18 -6.70
N LEU A 179 10.38 -17.80 -7.59
CA LEU A 179 9.02 -18.26 -7.29
C LEU A 179 8.95 -19.51 -6.41
N ARG A 180 10.08 -20.21 -6.17
CA ARG A 180 10.16 -21.32 -5.21
C ARG A 180 10.32 -20.85 -3.77
N HIS A 181 10.73 -19.60 -3.56
CA HIS A 181 10.96 -19.02 -2.23
C HIS A 181 9.72 -18.27 -1.69
N ARG A 182 9.74 -17.95 -0.39
CA ARG A 182 8.73 -17.05 0.20
C ARG A 182 8.94 -15.64 -0.33
N ILE A 183 7.89 -15.07 -0.91
CA ILE A 183 7.89 -13.70 -1.43
C ILE A 183 7.12 -12.81 -0.46
N ARG A 184 7.70 -11.64 -0.13
CA ARG A 184 7.04 -10.56 0.60
C ARG A 184 6.99 -9.32 -0.29
N VAL A 185 5.86 -8.63 -0.30
CA VAL A 185 5.73 -7.31 -0.91
C VAL A 185 5.51 -6.31 0.21
N ILE A 186 6.40 -5.34 0.32
CA ILE A 186 6.35 -4.29 1.32
C ILE A 186 6.11 -2.97 0.62
N LYS A 187 5.11 -2.22 1.10
CA LYS A 187 4.89 -0.82 0.76
C LYS A 187 5.38 0.01 1.94
N SER A 188 6.43 0.79 1.74
CA SER A 188 6.94 1.72 2.74
C SER A 188 6.54 3.14 2.39
N ALA A 189 6.15 3.92 3.38
CA ALA A 189 5.95 5.36 3.25
C ALA A 189 6.65 6.06 4.43
N PRO A 190 7.55 7.02 4.18
CA PRO A 190 8.16 7.79 5.25
C PRO A 190 7.09 8.66 5.92
N LEU A 191 7.03 8.59 7.25
CA LEU A 191 6.13 9.40 8.07
C LEU A 191 6.98 10.42 8.84
N ASN A 192 6.75 11.71 8.60
CA ASN A 192 7.26 12.74 9.50
C ASN A 192 6.34 12.81 10.71
N ILE A 193 6.63 12.01 11.72
CA ILE A 193 5.94 12.12 13.01
C ILE A 193 6.75 13.10 13.85
N HIS A 194 6.29 14.34 13.93
CA HIS A 194 6.85 15.31 14.87
C HIS A 194 6.65 14.77 16.30
N HIS A 195 7.73 14.71 17.06
CA HIS A 195 7.72 14.44 18.50
C HIS A 195 7.20 15.64 19.28
#